data_AF-A0A5U2F446-F1
#
_entry.id   AF-A0A5U2F446-F1
#
_cell.length_a   1.000
_cell.length_b   1.000
_cell.length_c   1.000
_cell.angle_alpha   90.00
_cell.angle_beta   90.00
_cell.angle_gamma   90.00
#
_symmetry.space_group_name_H-M   'P 1'
#
loop_
_entity.id
_entity.type
_entity.pdbx_description
1 polymer ?
#
loop_
_entity_poly.entity_id
_entity_poly.type
_entity_poly.pdbx_seq_one_letter_code
_entity_poly.pdbx_strand_id
1 'polypeptide(L)'
;MNKYLIAALMVFSSSAMAKIGYVDEYQKQIDLKVNALTEKYKKQCEGKRNSTMCKFDALNKASFEYEDEYRGEDKYNRDHYDNLTKDQAAAKLHELIKLYDVVSKDERNPEIWPGKLNTLTINSEINYIIKKYWPTRIDTCGKICAELLLRQIGK
;
A
#
# COMPACT_ATOMS: atom_id res chain seq x y z
N MET A 1 2.02 48.81 24.78
CA MET A 1 1.69 47.38 25.04
C MET A 1 0.95 46.83 23.83
N ASN A 2 1.33 45.62 23.40
CA ASN A 2 0.77 44.75 22.35
C ASN A 2 0.84 45.26 20.89
N LYS A 3 1.81 44.83 20.07
CA LYS A 3 2.20 43.48 19.56
C LYS A 3 1.42 43.08 18.30
N TYR A 4 2.11 43.26 17.16
CA TYR A 4 2.19 42.43 15.96
C TYR A 4 0.99 41.56 15.55
N LEU A 5 0.44 41.84 14.37
CA LEU A 5 -0.14 40.81 13.50
C LEU A 5 0.29 41.11 12.05
N ILE A 6 1.53 40.72 11.75
CA ILE A 6 2.01 40.58 10.38
C ILE A 6 1.31 39.35 9.83
N ALA A 7 0.29 39.56 9.01
CA ALA A 7 -0.32 38.53 8.19
C ALA A 7 0.69 38.08 7.13
N ALA A 8 1.52 37.10 7.48
CA ALA A 8 2.33 36.37 6.52
C ALA A 8 1.38 35.54 5.63
N LEU A 9 1.06 36.08 4.45
CA LEU A 9 0.55 35.28 3.34
C LEU A 9 1.63 34.26 2.96
N MET A 10 1.62 33.11 3.62
CA MET A 10 2.24 31.90 3.08
C MET A 10 1.43 31.51 1.86
N VAL A 11 1.84 32.02 0.70
CA VAL A 11 1.53 31.42 -0.60
C VAL A 11 2.17 30.05 -0.56
N PHE A 12 1.43 29.06 -0.04
CA PHE A 12 1.70 27.67 -0.34
C PHE A 12 1.56 27.56 -1.85
N SER A 13 2.69 27.60 -2.55
CA SER A 13 2.80 27.07 -3.89
C SER A 13 2.40 25.60 -3.76
N SER A 14 1.11 25.32 -3.92
CA SER A 14 0.63 23.99 -4.22
C SER A 14 1.22 23.67 -5.58
N SER A 15 2.44 23.12 -5.58
CA SER A 15 2.95 22.33 -6.67
C SER A 15 1.81 21.42 -7.05
N ALA A 16 1.29 21.60 -8.26
CA ALA A 16 0.27 20.76 -8.83
C ALA A 16 0.84 19.34 -8.83
N MET A 17 0.60 18.60 -7.75
CA MET A 17 0.73 17.16 -7.74
C MET A 17 -0.33 16.72 -8.74
N ALA A 18 0.10 16.51 -9.99
CA ALA A 18 -0.66 15.80 -11.01
C ALA A 18 -1.40 14.69 -10.29
N LYS A 19 -2.74 14.74 -10.29
CA LYS A 19 -3.62 13.91 -9.47
C LYS A 19 -3.12 12.46 -9.51
N ILE A 20 -2.32 12.11 -8.50
CA ILE A 20 -1.66 10.80 -8.37
C ILE A 20 -2.84 9.87 -8.11
N GLY A 21 -3.30 9.20 -9.17
CA GLY A 21 -4.53 8.40 -9.17
C GLY A 21 -4.33 7.07 -8.45
N TYR A 22 -3.99 7.11 -7.17
CA TYR A 22 -3.89 5.91 -6.36
C TYR A 22 -5.19 5.11 -6.46
N VAL A 23 -5.08 3.86 -6.90
CA VAL A 23 -6.20 2.91 -6.94
C VAL A 23 -6.52 2.39 -5.53
N ASP A 24 -5.55 2.45 -4.62
CA ASP A 24 -5.67 2.06 -3.22
C ASP A 24 -5.32 3.23 -2.28
N GLU A 25 -6.30 3.68 -1.51
CA GLU A 25 -6.14 4.80 -0.58
C GLU A 25 -5.31 4.42 0.65
N TYR A 26 -5.23 3.13 1.02
CA TYR A 26 -4.36 2.69 2.10
C TYR A 26 -2.89 2.84 1.72
N GLN A 27 -2.50 2.32 0.55
CA GLN A 27 -1.15 2.46 0.00
C GLN A 27 -0.73 3.92 -0.14
N LYS A 28 -1.64 4.80 -0.58
CA LYS A 28 -1.40 6.25 -0.62
C LYS A 28 -1.01 6.82 0.75
N GLN A 29 -1.65 6.38 1.83
CA GLN A 29 -1.32 6.86 3.17
C GLN A 29 0.07 6.40 3.61
N ILE A 30 0.44 5.15 3.32
CA ILE A 30 1.78 4.63 3.61
C ILE A 30 2.84 5.40 2.81
N ASP A 31 2.63 5.60 1.52
CA ASP A 31 3.54 6.37 0.66
C ASP A 31 3.75 7.80 1.17
N LEU A 32 2.69 8.46 1.63
CA LEU A 32 2.79 9.80 2.21
C LEU A 32 3.64 9.81 3.50
N LYS A 33 3.52 8.78 4.34
CA LYS A 33 4.35 8.63 5.55
C LYS A 33 5.81 8.35 5.19
N VAL A 34 6.07 7.44 4.25
CA VAL A 34 7.41 7.11 3.76
C VAL A 34 8.07 8.34 3.14
N ASN A 35 7.35 9.12 2.33
CA ASN A 35 7.83 10.36 1.76
C ASN A 35 8.19 11.39 2.84
N ALA A 36 7.33 11.59 3.84
CA ALA A 36 7.62 12.50 4.95
C ALA A 36 8.87 12.09 5.74
N LEU A 37 9.04 10.79 5.99
CA LEU A 37 10.21 10.24 6.68
C LEU A 37 11.48 10.33 5.83
N THR A 38 11.37 10.08 4.53
CA THR A 38 12.45 10.26 3.56
C THR A 38 12.97 11.69 3.59
N GLU A 39 12.08 12.69 3.55
CA GLU A 39 12.49 14.11 3.63
C GLU A 39 13.15 14.47 4.96
N LYS A 40 12.70 13.87 6.07
CA LYS A 40 13.38 14.00 7.38
C LYS A 40 14.81 13.44 7.33
N TYR A 41 15.02 12.29 6.71
CA TYR A 41 16.35 11.68 6.58
C TYR A 41 17.25 12.40 5.57
N LYS A 42 16.70 12.92 4.47
CA LYS A 42 17.46 13.71 3.49
C LYS A 42 18.07 14.97 4.11
N LYS A 43 17.40 15.63 5.05
CA LYS A 43 17.96 16.78 5.79
C LYS A 43 19.24 16.42 6.56
N GLN A 44 19.34 15.19 7.05
CA GLN A 44 20.54 14.69 7.74
C GLN A 44 21.72 14.42 6.79
N CYS A 45 21.51 14.56 5.47
CA CYS A 45 22.53 14.38 4.45
C CYS A 45 23.17 15.71 4.00
N GLU A 46 22.67 16.85 4.47
CA GLU A 46 23.24 18.16 4.18
C GLU A 46 24.68 18.26 4.72
N GLY A 47 25.58 18.84 3.92
CA GLY A 47 27.00 18.97 4.28
C GLY A 47 27.83 17.68 4.21
N LYS A 48 27.23 16.52 3.92
CA LYS A 48 27.99 15.27 3.74
C LYS A 48 28.66 15.21 2.36
N ARG A 49 29.91 14.73 2.33
CA ARG A 49 30.71 14.53 1.11
C ARG A 49 29.99 13.68 0.05
N ASN A 50 29.22 12.68 0.47
CA ASN A 50 28.45 11.77 -0.41
C ASN A 50 26.94 12.04 -0.30
N SER A 51 26.51 13.31 -0.40
CA SER A 51 25.10 13.66 -0.15
C SER A 51 24.10 12.92 -1.05
N THR A 52 24.45 12.63 -2.31
CA THR A 52 23.60 11.88 -3.24
C THR A 52 23.33 10.46 -2.75
N MET A 53 24.37 9.70 -2.38
CA MET A 53 24.20 8.34 -1.86
C MET A 53 23.40 8.35 -0.56
N CYS A 54 23.72 9.28 0.35
CA CYS A 54 22.97 9.43 1.60
C CYS A 54 21.48 9.71 1.37
N LYS A 55 21.12 10.49 0.34
CA LYS A 55 19.72 10.75 -0.02
C LYS A 55 19.01 9.52 -0.60
N PHE A 56 19.73 8.61 -1.27
CA PHE A 56 19.17 7.31 -1.68
C PHE A 56 18.97 6.39 -0.46
N ASP A 57 19.96 6.31 0.43
CA ASP A 57 19.85 5.53 1.67
C ASP A 57 18.71 6.04 2.57
N ALA A 58 18.42 7.34 2.54
CA ALA A 58 17.29 7.94 3.23
C ALA A 58 15.93 7.38 2.77
N LEU A 59 15.75 7.17 1.46
CA LEU A 59 14.54 6.54 0.94
C LEU A 59 14.48 5.07 1.35
N ASN A 60 15.56 4.31 1.16
CA ASN A 60 15.60 2.90 1.53
C ASN A 60 15.30 2.68 3.01
N LYS A 61 15.88 3.52 3.88
CA LYS A 61 15.63 3.48 5.31
C LYS A 61 14.17 3.80 5.65
N ALA A 62 13.60 4.84 5.03
CA ALA A 62 12.21 5.21 5.27
C ALA A 62 11.25 4.11 4.80
N SER A 63 11.51 3.50 3.65
CA SER A 63 10.70 2.38 3.13
C SER A 63 10.80 1.15 4.02
N PHE A 64 11.99 0.81 4.52
CA PHE A 64 12.21 -0.31 5.43
C PHE A 64 11.43 -0.14 6.74
N GLU A 65 11.37 1.07 7.29
CA GLU A 65 10.61 1.34 8.53
C GLU A 65 9.09 1.16 8.39
N TYR A 66 8.57 1.12 7.17
CA TYR A 66 7.16 0.92 6.86
C TYR A 66 6.92 -0.38 6.08
N GLU A 67 7.92 -1.26 5.95
CA GLU A 67 7.81 -2.43 5.07
C GLU A 67 6.63 -3.32 5.45
N ASP A 68 6.48 -3.65 6.72
CA ASP A 68 5.38 -4.48 7.24
C ASP A 68 3.99 -3.84 7.11
N GLU A 69 3.93 -2.52 6.88
CA GLU A 69 2.66 -1.80 6.74
C GLU A 69 2.11 -1.89 5.32
N TYR A 70 2.89 -2.33 4.34
CA TYR A 70 2.43 -2.45 2.95
C TYR A 70 1.38 -3.55 2.80
N ARG A 71 0.50 -3.38 1.80
CA ARG A 71 -0.51 -4.38 1.48
C ARG A 71 0.12 -5.72 1.11
N GLY A 72 -0.52 -6.80 1.52
CA GLY A 72 -0.06 -8.17 1.26
C GLY A 72 1.05 -8.64 2.17
N GLU A 73 1.65 -7.76 2.98
CA GLU A 73 2.60 -8.12 4.02
C GLU A 73 1.92 -8.74 5.23
N ASP A 74 2.69 -9.51 6.00
CA ASP A 74 2.17 -10.36 7.07
C ASP A 74 1.46 -9.56 8.18
N LYS A 75 2.02 -8.42 8.59
CA LYS A 75 1.38 -7.54 9.58
C LYS A 75 0.10 -6.92 9.03
N TYR A 76 0.14 -6.33 7.83
CA TYR A 76 -1.07 -5.79 7.18
C TYR A 76 -2.18 -6.85 7.11
N ASN A 77 -1.84 -8.06 6.65
CA ASN A 77 -2.80 -9.15 6.49
C ASN A 77 -3.41 -9.55 7.84
N ARG A 78 -2.59 -9.67 8.89
CA ARG A 78 -3.12 -9.95 10.23
C ARG A 78 -4.09 -8.88 10.68
N ASP A 79 -3.70 -7.62 10.60
CA ASP A 79 -4.48 -6.50 11.10
C ASP A 79 -5.84 -6.37 10.38
N HIS A 80 -5.88 -6.71 9.08
CA HIS A 80 -7.08 -6.58 8.26
C HIS A 80 -7.94 -7.85 8.19
N TYR A 81 -7.32 -9.04 8.31
CA TYR A 81 -7.97 -10.30 7.96
C TYR A 81 -8.05 -11.30 9.12
N ASP A 82 -7.40 -11.09 10.27
CA ASP A 82 -7.34 -12.11 11.32
C ASP A 82 -8.64 -12.36 12.07
N ASN A 83 -9.47 -11.32 12.17
CA ASN A 83 -10.65 -11.31 13.03
C ASN A 83 -11.95 -11.40 12.24
N LEU A 84 -11.89 -11.83 10.99
CA LEU A 84 -13.07 -12.02 10.16
C LEU A 84 -13.79 -13.31 10.54
N THR A 85 -15.11 -13.31 10.37
CA THR A 85 -15.87 -14.56 10.25
C THR A 85 -15.68 -15.15 8.85
N LYS A 86 -16.01 -16.43 8.65
CA LYS A 86 -15.93 -17.06 7.32
C LYS A 86 -16.79 -16.34 6.27
N ASP A 87 -17.95 -15.82 6.66
CA ASP A 87 -18.81 -15.05 5.74
C ASP A 87 -18.18 -13.71 5.35
N GLN A 88 -17.57 -13.00 6.32
CA GLN A 88 -16.83 -11.77 6.04
C GLN A 88 -15.58 -12.03 5.18
N ALA A 89 -14.88 -13.14 5.43
CA ALA A 89 -13.76 -13.56 4.61
C ALA A 89 -14.19 -13.85 3.16
N ALA A 90 -15.33 -14.50 2.95
CA ALA A 90 -15.86 -14.75 1.61
C ALA A 90 -16.23 -13.45 0.89
N ALA A 91 -16.85 -12.50 1.60
CA ALA A 91 -17.13 -11.16 1.07
C ALA A 91 -15.83 -10.42 0.67
N LYS A 92 -14.78 -10.52 1.50
CA LYS A 92 -13.47 -9.92 1.19
C LYS A 92 -12.79 -10.57 -0.01
N LEU A 93 -12.91 -11.89 -0.18
CA LEU A 93 -12.42 -12.55 -1.39
C LEU A 93 -13.10 -12.00 -2.66
N HIS A 94 -14.43 -11.78 -2.64
CA HIS A 94 -15.13 -11.13 -3.75
C HIS A 94 -14.63 -9.71 -4.05
N GLU A 95 -14.36 -8.92 -3.00
CA GLU A 95 -13.77 -7.58 -3.17
C GLU A 95 -12.38 -7.65 -3.81
N LEU A 96 -11.51 -8.54 -3.33
CA LEU A 96 -10.15 -8.73 -3.86
C LEU A 96 -10.14 -9.26 -5.29
N ILE A 97 -11.06 -10.18 -5.65
CA ILE A 97 -11.23 -10.68 -7.03
C ILE A 97 -11.63 -9.53 -7.97
N LYS A 98 -12.58 -8.69 -7.57
CA LYS A 98 -12.98 -7.50 -8.35
C LYS A 98 -11.82 -6.51 -8.50
N LEU A 99 -11.09 -6.26 -7.42
CA LEU A 99 -9.92 -5.39 -7.42
C LEU A 99 -8.83 -5.92 -8.34
N TYR A 100 -8.61 -7.24 -8.34
CA TYR A 100 -7.69 -7.90 -9.26
C TYR A 100 -8.05 -7.60 -10.71
N ASP A 101 -9.31 -7.79 -11.10
CA ASP A 101 -9.75 -7.59 -12.49
C ASP A 101 -9.61 -6.13 -12.96
N VAL A 102 -9.75 -5.16 -12.04
CA VAL A 102 -9.50 -3.74 -12.31
C VAL A 102 -8.00 -3.50 -12.49
N VAL A 103 -7.18 -3.95 -11.54
CA VAL A 103 -5.72 -3.74 -11.56
C VAL A 103 -5.06 -4.44 -12.74
N SER A 104 -5.53 -5.63 -13.15
CA SER A 104 -4.96 -6.37 -14.28
C SER A 104 -5.18 -5.69 -15.63
N LYS A 105 -6.10 -4.73 -15.72
CA LYS A 105 -6.47 -4.02 -16.95
C LYS A 105 -6.10 -2.54 -16.92
N ASP A 106 -5.54 -2.04 -15.81
CA ASP A 106 -5.29 -0.61 -15.66
C ASP A 106 -3.97 -0.20 -16.31
N GLU A 107 -4.04 0.13 -17.60
CA GLU A 107 -2.92 0.67 -18.38
C GLU A 107 -2.46 2.05 -17.88
N ARG A 108 -3.27 2.73 -17.05
CA ARG A 108 -2.94 4.03 -16.45
C ARG A 108 -2.10 3.92 -15.19
N ASN A 109 -1.81 2.69 -14.76
CA ASN A 109 -0.98 2.37 -13.59
C ASN A 109 0.37 1.78 -14.06
N PRO A 110 1.33 2.63 -14.50
CA PRO A 110 2.61 2.17 -15.03
C PRO A 110 3.41 1.38 -13.97
N GLU A 111 4.16 0.36 -14.39
CA GLU A 111 4.91 -0.54 -13.48
C GLU A 111 5.83 0.17 -12.49
N ILE A 112 6.34 1.35 -12.86
CA ILE A 112 7.31 2.11 -12.07
C ILE A 112 6.68 3.03 -11.01
N TRP A 113 5.37 3.00 -10.79
CA TRP A 113 4.72 3.89 -9.83
C TRP A 113 4.94 3.41 -8.39
N PRO A 114 5.52 4.25 -7.50
CA PRO A 114 5.52 3.99 -6.06
C PRO A 114 4.10 3.74 -5.54
N GLY A 115 3.94 2.68 -4.73
CA GLY A 115 2.63 2.30 -4.22
C GLY A 115 1.68 1.71 -5.27
N LYS A 116 2.20 1.21 -6.39
CA LYS A 116 1.41 0.43 -7.34
C LYS A 116 0.91 -0.86 -6.68
N LEU A 117 -0.40 -0.90 -6.40
CA LEU A 117 -1.07 -2.17 -6.20
C LEU A 117 -0.97 -2.99 -7.48
N ASN A 118 -0.47 -4.21 -7.37
CA ASN A 118 -0.34 -5.14 -8.48
C ASN A 118 -1.09 -6.46 -8.18
N THR A 119 -1.24 -7.28 -9.19
CA THR A 119 -1.96 -8.55 -9.11
C THR A 119 -1.28 -9.58 -8.18
N LEU A 120 0.05 -9.50 -8.00
CA LEU A 120 0.78 -10.38 -7.08
C LEU A 120 0.45 -10.04 -5.62
N THR A 121 0.41 -8.75 -5.27
CA THR A 121 -0.01 -8.29 -3.94
C THR A 121 -1.42 -8.78 -3.62
N ILE A 122 -2.36 -8.61 -4.56
CA ILE A 122 -3.75 -9.07 -4.37
C ILE A 122 -3.81 -10.60 -4.23
N ASN A 123 -3.04 -11.35 -5.03
CA ASN A 123 -2.97 -12.80 -4.89
C ASN A 123 -2.37 -13.24 -3.53
N SER A 124 -1.40 -12.50 -3.00
CA SER A 124 -0.85 -12.75 -1.65
C SER A 124 -1.92 -12.60 -0.57
N GLU A 125 -2.70 -11.51 -0.63
CA GLU A 125 -3.82 -11.28 0.29
C GLU A 125 -4.91 -12.37 0.17
N ILE A 126 -5.28 -12.75 -1.05
CA ILE A 126 -6.21 -13.86 -1.31
C ILE A 126 -5.71 -15.17 -0.68
N ASN A 127 -4.43 -15.50 -0.92
CA ASN A 127 -3.81 -16.71 -0.40
C ASN A 127 -3.82 -16.73 1.13
N TYR A 128 -3.54 -15.58 1.76
CA TYR A 128 -3.59 -15.41 3.20
C TYR A 128 -4.98 -15.73 3.76
N ILE A 129 -6.02 -15.10 3.22
CA ILE A 129 -7.40 -15.30 3.66
C ILE A 129 -7.80 -16.78 3.49
N ILE A 130 -7.49 -17.39 2.35
CA ILE A 130 -7.87 -18.78 2.08
C ILE A 130 -7.17 -19.74 3.03
N LYS A 131 -5.86 -19.61 3.24
CA LYS A 131 -5.12 -20.45 4.19
C LYS A 131 -5.70 -20.35 5.61
N LYS A 132 -6.13 -19.17 6.02
CA LYS A 132 -6.68 -18.95 7.36
C LYS A 132 -8.07 -19.54 7.55
N TYR A 133 -8.98 -19.32 6.60
CA TYR A 133 -10.41 -19.65 6.78
C TYR A 133 -10.86 -20.95 6.12
N TRP A 134 -10.15 -21.39 5.08
CA TRP A 134 -10.38 -22.65 4.36
C TRP A 134 -9.03 -23.33 4.09
N PRO A 135 -8.34 -23.81 5.15
CA PRO A 135 -7.06 -24.47 4.97
C PRO A 135 -7.20 -25.64 4.00
N THR A 136 -6.60 -25.50 2.81
CA THR A 136 -6.54 -26.55 1.78
C THR A 136 -5.13 -27.15 1.75
N ARG A 137 -4.96 -28.29 1.06
CA ARG A 137 -3.62 -28.84 0.77
C ARG A 137 -2.88 -28.10 -0.35
N ILE A 138 -3.41 -26.97 -0.83
CA ILE A 138 -2.81 -26.20 -1.92
C ILE A 138 -1.88 -25.14 -1.30
N ASP A 139 -0.61 -25.17 -1.71
CA ASP A 139 0.43 -24.30 -1.16
C ASP A 139 0.28 -22.83 -1.54
N THR A 140 -0.30 -22.56 -2.72
CA THR A 140 -0.55 -21.21 -3.25
C THR A 140 -1.90 -21.11 -3.95
N CYS A 141 -2.70 -20.14 -3.54
CA CYS A 141 -4.05 -19.92 -4.05
C CYS A 141 -4.24 -18.44 -4.41
N GLY A 142 -4.34 -18.14 -5.70
CA GLY A 142 -4.67 -16.80 -6.22
C GLY A 142 -6.12 -16.69 -6.68
N LYS A 143 -6.44 -15.66 -7.48
CA LYS A 143 -7.79 -15.36 -7.98
C LYS A 143 -8.61 -16.58 -8.42
N ILE A 144 -8.10 -17.40 -9.34
CA ILE A 144 -8.84 -18.54 -9.91
C ILE A 144 -9.24 -19.55 -8.83
N CYS A 145 -8.32 -19.83 -7.91
CA CYS A 145 -8.57 -20.75 -6.81
C CYS A 145 -9.61 -20.19 -5.83
N ALA A 146 -9.58 -18.88 -5.56
CA ALA A 146 -10.60 -18.21 -4.77
C ALA A 146 -12.00 -18.24 -5.43
N GLU A 147 -12.08 -18.02 -6.75
CA GLU A 147 -13.34 -18.12 -7.50
C GLU A 147 -13.94 -19.53 -7.43
N LEU A 148 -13.10 -20.56 -7.54
CA LEU A 148 -13.54 -21.96 -7.41
C LEU A 148 -14.03 -22.27 -6.00
N LEU A 149 -13.30 -21.81 -4.97
CA LEU A 149 -13.70 -21.97 -3.58
C LEU A 149 -15.06 -21.33 -3.31
N LEU A 150 -15.25 -20.08 -3.72
CA LEU A 150 -16.50 -19.33 -3.52
C LEU A 150 -17.69 -20.07 -4.15
N ARG A 151 -17.54 -20.55 -5.39
CA ARG A 151 -18.55 -21.39 -6.06
C ARG A 151 -18.85 -22.67 -5.26
N GLN A 152 -17.82 -23.33 -4.74
CA GLN A 152 -17.98 -24.59 -3.98
C GLN A 152 -18.75 -24.38 -2.67
N ILE A 153 -18.55 -23.24 -1.99
CA ILE A 153 -19.22 -22.93 -0.72
C ILE A 153 -20.56 -22.18 -0.93
N GLY A 154 -20.99 -21.99 -2.18
CA GLY A 154 -22.24 -21.31 -2.52
C GLY A 154 -22.25 -19.82 -2.20
N LYS A 155 -21.10 -19.15 -2.34
CA LYS A 155 -20.90 -17.72 -2.08
C LYS A 155 -20.51 -16.95 -3.33
#